data_AF-A0A1U7HUD6-F1
#
_entry.id   AF-A0A1U7HUD6-F1
#
_cell.length_a   1.000
_cell.length_b   1.000
_cell.length_c   1.000
_cell.angle_alpha   90.00
_cell.angle_beta   90.00
_cell.angle_gamma   90.00
#
_symmetry.space_group_name_H-M   'P 1'
#
loop_
_entity.id
_entity.type
_entity.pdbx_description
1 polymer ?
#
loop_
_entity_poly.entity_id
_entity_poly.type
_entity_poly.pdbx_seq_one_letter_code
_entity_poly.pdbx_strand_id
1 'polypeptide(L)'
;MKVAQSVQDCFEFAIWRSLRDARSLNALLTVLIKFISQQQEVHLPDTVGGKISRLIEYLQALRCLLILDNFETIFSSNQEID
;
A
#
# COMPACT_ATOMS: atom_id res chain seq x y z
N MET A 1 -4.93 7.35 20.77
CA MET A 1 -4.60 7.58 19.35
C MET A 1 -5.11 8.97 18.93
N LYS A 2 -4.37 10.05 19.27
CA LYS A 2 -4.79 11.44 19.00
C LYS A 2 -4.21 12.04 17.72
N VAL A 3 -3.20 11.38 17.14
CA VAL A 3 -2.48 11.92 15.97
C VAL A 3 -3.34 11.83 14.70
N ALA A 4 -4.14 10.77 14.53
CA ALA A 4 -4.92 10.56 13.31
C ALA A 4 -6.08 11.56 13.10
N GLN A 5 -6.67 12.12 14.16
CA GLN A 5 -7.84 13.01 14.05
C GLN A 5 -7.47 14.42 13.58
N SER A 6 -6.29 14.92 13.92
CA SER A 6 -5.85 16.27 13.54
C SER A 6 -5.27 16.37 12.12
N VAL A 7 -5.03 15.24 11.45
CA VAL A 7 -4.51 15.19 10.07
C VAL A 7 -5.52 14.63 9.08
N GLN A 8 -6.71 14.21 9.52
CA GLN A 8 -7.70 13.62 8.62
C GLN A 8 -8.13 14.58 7.50
N ASP A 9 -8.30 15.87 7.82
CA ASP A 9 -8.61 16.91 6.82
C ASP A 9 -7.43 17.24 5.89
N CYS A 10 -6.24 16.70 6.19
CA CYS A 10 -5.04 16.91 5.37
C CYS A 10 -4.87 15.83 4.30
N PHE A 11 -5.66 14.76 4.29
CA PHE A 11 -5.46 13.66 3.34
C PHE A 11 -6.78 13.28 2.68
N GLU A 12 -6.78 13.19 1.35
CA GLU A 12 -7.91 12.69 0.56
C GLU A 12 -8.13 11.20 0.83
N PHE A 13 -7.05 10.46 1.08
CA PHE A 13 -7.10 9.05 1.40
C PHE A 13 -6.18 8.72 2.58
N ALA A 14 -6.70 7.97 3.55
CA ALA A 14 -5.92 7.38 4.64
C ALA A 14 -6.05 5.86 4.59
N ILE A 15 -4.93 5.17 4.43
CA ILE A 15 -4.87 3.72 4.23
C ILE A 15 -3.95 3.12 5.26
N TRP A 16 -4.46 2.16 6.03
CA TRP A 16 -3.66 1.30 6.89
C TRP A 16 -3.73 -0.13 6.37
N ARG A 17 -2.57 -0.73 6.12
CA ARG A 17 -2.43 -2.15 5.82
C ARG A 17 -1.33 -2.79 6.67
N SER A 18 -1.67 -3.92 7.29
CA SER A 18 -0.68 -4.81 7.90
C SER A 18 -0.06 -5.72 6.87
N LEU A 19 1.26 -5.78 6.88
CA LEU A 19 2.06 -6.66 6.04
C LEU A 19 2.02 -8.10 6.54
N ARG A 20 1.50 -8.34 7.75
CA ARG A 20 1.24 -9.70 8.26
C ARG A 20 0.15 -10.40 7.45
N ASP A 21 -0.88 -9.67 7.04
CA ASP A 21 -2.01 -10.20 6.28
C ASP A 21 -1.78 -10.15 4.76
N ALA A 22 -0.63 -9.61 4.33
CA ALA A 22 -0.29 -9.48 2.93
C ALA A 22 0.08 -10.85 2.34
N ARG A 23 -0.84 -11.45 1.58
CA ARG A 23 -0.61 -12.72 0.87
C ARG A 23 0.59 -12.66 -0.09
N SER A 24 0.84 -11.50 -0.70
CA SER A 24 2.04 -11.19 -1.49
C SER A 24 2.15 -9.68 -1.73
N LEU A 25 3.37 -9.20 -2.02
CA LEU A 25 3.59 -7.80 -2.42
C LEU A 25 2.74 -7.41 -3.64
N ASN A 26 2.63 -8.30 -4.63
CA ASN A 26 1.85 -8.06 -5.83
C ASN A 26 0.35 -7.84 -5.53
N ALA A 27 -0.21 -8.65 -4.63
CA ALA A 27 -1.60 -8.53 -4.20
C ALA A 27 -1.83 -7.24 -3.40
N LEU A 28 -0.91 -6.90 -2.50
CA LEU A 28 -0.95 -5.66 -1.73
C LEU A 28 -0.98 -4.43 -2.67
N LEU A 29 -0.05 -4.36 -3.63
CA LEU A 29 0.01 -3.26 -4.58
C LEU A 29 -1.30 -3.12 -5.39
N THR A 30 -1.86 -4.23 -5.86
CA THR A 30 -3.16 -4.22 -6.56
C THR A 30 -4.29 -3.66 -5.68
N VAL A 31 -4.36 -4.06 -4.40
CA VAL A 31 -5.38 -3.56 -3.47
C VAL A 31 -5.20 -2.06 -3.23
N LEU A 32 -3.96 -1.59 -3.04
CA LEU A 32 -3.67 -0.17 -2.81
C LEU A 32 -4.05 0.68 -4.03
N ILE A 33 -3.63 0.28 -5.23
CA ILE A 33 -3.93 1.02 -6.47
C ILE A 33 -5.44 1.07 -6.71
N LYS A 34 -6.15 -0.05 -6.58
CA LYS A 34 -7.61 -0.08 -6.76
C LYS A 34 -8.35 0.76 -5.72
N PHE A 35 -7.85 0.83 -4.48
CA PHE A 35 -8.45 1.66 -3.46
C PHE A 35 -8.26 3.15 -3.76
N ILE A 36 -7.02 3.58 -4.03
CA ILE A 36 -6.70 5.00 -4.27
C ILE A 36 -7.35 5.50 -5.56
N SER A 37 -7.38 4.67 -6.61
CA SER A 37 -8.07 4.98 -7.87
C SER A 37 -9.61 4.92 -7.77
N GLN A 38 -10.18 4.60 -6.60
CA GLN A 38 -11.63 4.40 -6.44
C GLN A 38 -12.20 3.39 -7.44
N GLN A 39 -11.47 2.28 -7.67
CA GLN A 39 -11.79 1.22 -8.65
C GLN A 39 -11.81 1.66 -10.12
N GLN A 40 -11.39 2.88 -10.45
CA GLN A 40 -11.35 3.36 -11.84
C GLN A 40 -10.22 2.73 -12.65
N GLU A 41 -9.14 2.28 -12.01
CA GLU A 41 -8.08 1.58 -12.73
C GLU A 41 -8.43 0.10 -12.94
N VAL A 42 -8.89 -0.17 -14.17
CA VAL A 42 -9.27 -1.52 -14.62
C VAL A 42 -8.05 -2.32 -15.11
N HIS A 43 -7.07 -1.65 -15.73
CA HIS A 43 -5.88 -2.28 -16.30
C HIS A 43 -4.64 -1.95 -15.46
N LEU A 44 -4.26 -2.87 -14.60
CA LEU A 44 -3.05 -2.76 -13.79
C LEU A 44 -1.83 -3.25 -14.58
N PRO A 45 -0.64 -2.67 -14.36
CA PRO A 45 0.61 -3.24 -14.87
C PRO A 45 0.80 -4.68 -14.41
N ASP A 46 1.34 -5.56 -15.28
CA ASP A 46 1.54 -6.97 -14.95
C ASP A 46 2.73 -7.21 -14.01
N THR A 47 3.71 -6.31 -14.03
CA THR A 47 4.94 -6.43 -13.25
C THR A 47 4.83 -5.70 -11.91
N VAL A 48 5.54 -6.22 -10.90
CA VAL A 48 5.64 -5.57 -9.59
C VAL A 48 6.22 -4.16 -9.72
N GLY A 49 7.28 -4.00 -10.52
CA GLY A 49 7.88 -2.69 -10.77
C GLY A 49 6.89 -1.70 -11.39
N GLY A 50 6.11 -2.14 -12.38
CA GLY A 50 5.07 -1.31 -12.99
C GLY A 50 3.99 -0.88 -12.00
N LYS A 51 3.54 -1.79 -11.12
CA LYS A 51 2.58 -1.47 -10.06
C LYS A 51 3.15 -0.50 -9.02
N ILE A 52 4.44 -0.62 -8.67
CA ILE A 52 5.11 0.34 -7.78
C ILE A 52 5.10 1.73 -8.41
N SER A 53 5.52 1.86 -9.68
CA SER A 53 5.50 3.14 -10.38
C SER A 53 4.10 3.73 -10.43
N ARG A 54 3.08 2.92 -10.77
CA ARG A 54 1.69 3.37 -10.79
C ARG A 54 1.17 3.82 -9.43
N LEU A 55 1.52 3.09 -8.37
CA LEU A 55 1.16 3.49 -7.00
C LEU A 55 1.80 4.84 -6.65
N ILE A 56 3.07 5.04 -6.99
CA ILE A 56 3.77 6.32 -6.77
C ILE A 56 3.08 7.47 -7.52
N GLU A 57 2.67 7.26 -8.78
CA GLU A 57 1.93 8.26 -9.55
C GLU A 57 0.65 8.73 -8.82
N TYR A 58 -0.13 7.78 -8.27
CA TYR A 58 -1.32 8.14 -7.49
C TYR A 58 -0.99 8.85 -6.18
N LEU A 59 0.03 8.39 -5.46
CA LEU A 59 0.47 9.02 -4.21
C LEU A 59 1.03 10.44 -4.42
N GLN A 60 1.54 10.74 -5.61
CA GLN A 60 1.99 12.09 -5.99
C GLN A 60 0.82 12.99 -6.42
N ALA A 61 -0.17 12.43 -7.13
CA ALA A 61 -1.32 13.16 -7.63
C ALA A 61 -2.36 13.49 -6.53
N LEU A 62 -2.42 12.68 -5.48
CA LEU A 62 -3.42 12.75 -4.42
C LEU A 62 -2.75 12.87 -3.06
N ARG A 63 -3.33 13.64 -2.14
CA ARG A 63 -2.83 13.72 -0.76
C ARG A 63 -3.17 12.44 -0.01
N CYS A 64 -2.29 11.45 -0.07
CA CYS A 64 -2.50 10.14 0.55
C CYS A 64 -1.63 9.96 1.80
N LEU A 65 -2.22 9.39 2.86
CA LEU A 65 -1.50 8.82 3.99
C LEU A 65 -1.53 7.30 3.88
N LEU A 66 -0.37 6.68 3.63
CA LEU A 66 -0.21 5.23 3.60
C LEU A 66 0.61 4.78 4.82
N ILE A 67 -0.01 3.97 5.67
CA ILE A 67 0.63 3.34 6.82
C ILE A 67 0.74 1.84 6.55
N LEU A 68 1.98 1.35 6.53
CA LEU A 68 2.32 -0.07 6.48
C LEU A 68 2.88 -0.47 7.83
N ASP A 69 2.18 -1.33 8.57
CA ASP A 69 2.69 -1.91 9.81
C ASP A 69 3.10 -3.37 9.64
N ASN A 70 3.80 -3.89 10.65
CA ASN A 70 4.40 -5.22 10.66
C ASN A 70 5.44 -5.48 9.56
N PHE A 71 6.30 -4.50 9.28
CA PHE A 71 7.32 -4.64 8.24
C PHE A 71 8.33 -5.77 8.52
N GLU A 72 8.51 -6.16 9.79
CA GLU A 72 9.34 -7.28 10.21
C GLU A 72 8.91 -8.64 9.60
N THR A 73 7.64 -8.80 9.22
CA THR A 73 7.16 -10.05 8.60
C THR A 73 7.76 -10.27 7.21
N ILE A 74 8.16 -9.20 6.51
CA ILE A 74 8.81 -9.29 5.20
C ILE A 74 10.25 -9.82 5.33
N PHE A 75 10.94 -9.54 6.44
CA PHE A 75 12.31 -9.98 6.67
C PHE A 75 12.43 -11.40 7.24
N SER A 76 11.31 -11.97 7.69
CA SER A 76 11.30 -13.28 8.36
C SER A 76 11.38 -14.45 7.38
N SER A 77 11.39 -14.22 6.06
CA SER A 77 11.46 -15.26 5.03
C SER A 77 12.88 -15.75 4.69
N ASN A 78 13.91 -15.33 5.43
CA ASN A 78 15.31 -15.71 5.18
C ASN A 78 15.93 -16.62 6.26
N GLN A 79 15.11 -17.32 7.05
CA GLN A 79 15.59 -18.42 7.88
C GLN A 79 15.09 -19.76 7.30
N GLU A 80 15.75 -20.19 6.23
CA GLU A 80 15.96 -21.63 6.03
C GLU A 80 16.93 -22.08 7.12
N ILE A 81 16.40 -22.74 8.15
CA ILE A 81 17.17 -23.57 9.05
C ILE A 81 17.02 -25.00 8.53
N ASP A 82 18.19 -25.61 8.29
CA ASP A 82 18.53 -26.99 7.89
C ASP A 82 18.39 -27.41 6.41
#